data_AF-A0AAD9WQZ9-F1
#
_entry.id   AF-A0AAD9WQZ9-F1
#
_cell.length_a   1.000
_cell.length_b   1.000
_cell.length_c   1.000
_cell.angle_alpha   90.00
_cell.angle_beta   90.00
_cell.angle_gamma   90.00
#
_symmetry.space_group_name_H-M   'P 1'
#
loop_
_entity.id
_entity.type
_entity.pdbx_description
1 polymer ?
#
loop_
_entity_poly.entity_id
_entity_poly.type
_entity_poly.pdbx_seq_one_letter_code
_entity_poly.pdbx_strand_id
1 'polypeptide(L)'
;MRPPTSSHPIERVVYGRDADKAKILEMVLKNEPTDANFLVIPIVGMKGVDKTMFAQEVFNDSKVESFKVKGLVCVYWNLKINS
;
A
#
# COMPACT_ATOMS: atom_id res chain seq x y z
N MET A 1 -14.10 -9.51 29.50
CA MET A 1 -13.85 -10.63 28.58
C MET A 1 -13.25 -10.07 27.29
N ARG A 2 -12.10 -10.57 26.82
CA ARG A 2 -11.50 -10.19 25.53
C ARG A 2 -12.10 -11.09 24.44
N PRO A 3 -12.68 -10.56 23.36
CA PRO A 3 -13.20 -11.40 22.28
C PRO A 3 -12.09 -12.28 21.69
N PRO A 4 -12.39 -13.52 21.27
CA PRO A 4 -11.42 -14.37 20.60
C PRO A 4 -10.99 -13.69 19.29
N THR A 5 -9.69 -13.58 19.08
CA THR A 5 -9.12 -13.12 17.81
C THR A 5 -9.29 -14.22 16.76
N SER A 6 -10.16 -13.98 15.78
CA SER A 6 -10.26 -14.79 14.57
C SER A 6 -8.99 -14.62 13.72
N SER A 7 -8.44 -15.71 13.18
CA SER A 7 -7.30 -15.69 12.25
C SER A 7 -7.73 -15.51 10.79
N HIS A 8 -9.02 -15.32 10.52
CA HIS A 8 -9.47 -14.97 9.18
C HIS A 8 -8.93 -13.59 8.83
N PRO A 9 -8.41 -13.38 7.59
CA PRO A 9 -8.16 -12.04 7.12
C PRO A 9 -9.48 -11.30 7.23
N ILE A 10 -9.55 -10.31 8.13
CA ILE A 10 -10.64 -9.34 8.07
C ILE A 10 -10.45 -8.70 6.70
N GLU A 11 -11.40 -8.88 5.78
CA GLU A 11 -11.49 -8.04 4.60
C GLU A 11 -11.67 -6.61 5.11
N ARG A 12 -10.54 -5.91 5.25
CA ARG A 12 -10.53 -4.52 5.70
C ARG A 12 -10.78 -3.68 4.48
N VAL A 13 -12.06 -3.40 4.28
CA VAL A 13 -12.53 -2.50 3.22
C VAL A 13 -12.14 -1.07 3.61
N VAL A 14 -11.44 -0.38 2.72
CA VAL A 14 -11.14 1.04 2.87
C VAL A 14 -12.32 1.82 2.29
N TYR A 15 -12.99 2.62 3.13
CA TYR A 15 -14.12 3.42 2.69
C TYR A 15 -13.70 4.86 2.39
N GLY A 16 -14.31 5.48 1.39
CA GLY A 16 -14.17 6.91 1.10
C GLY A 16 -12.87 7.31 0.42
N ARG A 17 -12.06 6.35 -0.03
CA ARG A 17 -10.79 6.58 -0.76
C ARG A 17 -10.82 6.12 -2.21
N ASP A 18 -12.02 5.90 -2.77
CA ASP A 18 -12.17 5.40 -4.14
C ASP A 18 -11.51 6.33 -5.16
N ALA A 19 -11.62 7.65 -4.98
CA ALA A 19 -10.99 8.63 -5.85
C ALA A 19 -9.46 8.61 -5.74
N ASP A 20 -8.92 8.52 -4.53
CA ASP A 20 -7.48 8.39 -4.31
C ASP A 20 -6.95 7.10 -4.94
N LYS A 21 -7.68 6.00 -4.76
CA LYS A 21 -7.34 4.69 -5.33
C LYS A 21 -7.31 4.76 -6.86
N ALA A 22 -8.35 5.32 -7.47
CA ALA A 22 -8.44 5.48 -8.92
C ALA A 22 -7.27 6.29 -9.47
N LYS A 23 -6.89 7.38 -8.80
CA LYS A 23 -5.76 8.23 -9.19
C LYS A 23 -4.43 7.47 -9.12
N ILE A 24 -4.18 6.70 -8.06
CA ILE A 24 -2.95 5.91 -7.97
C ILE A 24 -2.91 4.83 -9.06
N LEU A 25 -4.02 4.13 -9.29
CA LEU A 25 -4.10 3.12 -10.35
C LEU A 25 -3.86 3.72 -11.73
N GLU A 26 -4.40 4.90 -12.01
CA GLU A 26 -4.11 5.65 -13.24
C GLU A 26 -2.61 5.93 -13.36
N MET A 27 -1.97 6.43 -12.31
CA MET A 27 -0.53 6.70 -12.30
C MET A 27 0.30 5.43 -12.53
N VAL A 28 -0.05 4.32 -11.90
CA VAL A 28 0.66 3.03 -12.01
C VAL A 28 0.53 2.43 -13.41
N LEU A 29 -0.63 2.58 -14.05
CA LEU A 29 -0.92 1.99 -15.36
C LEU A 29 -0.53 2.90 -16.52
N LYS A 30 -0.11 4.14 -16.24
CA LYS A 30 0.26 5.11 -17.25
C LYS A 30 1.57 4.68 -17.93
N ASN A 31 1.48 4.28 -19.19
CA ASN A 31 2.63 4.00 -20.05
C ASN A 31 3.07 5.27 -20.80
N GLU A 32 3.39 6.33 -20.06
CA GLU A 32 4.00 7.51 -20.68
C GLU A 32 5.52 7.32 -20.77
N PRO A 33 6.16 7.78 -21.86
CA PRO A 33 7.61 7.86 -21.90
C PRO A 33 8.06 8.86 -20.84
N THR A 34 8.73 8.36 -19.80
CA THR A 34 9.39 9.17 -18.77
C THR A 34 10.89 9.02 -18.93
N ASP A 35 11.64 10.08 -18.64
CA ASP A 35 13.11 10.05 -18.65
C ASP A 35 13.69 9.05 -17.63
N ALA A 36 12.88 8.62 -16.65
CA ALA A 36 13.22 7.60 -15.66
C ALA A 36 12.58 6.24 -15.98
N ASN A 37 13.34 5.17 -15.78
CA ASN A 37 12.87 3.79 -15.93
C ASN A 37 12.04 3.29 -14.71
N PHE A 38 11.67 4.16 -13.78
CA PHE A 38 10.93 3.81 -12.57
C PHE A 38 9.99 4.92 -12.12
N LEU A 39 8.90 4.55 -11.43
CA LEU A 39 7.88 5.45 -10.89
C LEU A 39 7.82 5.32 -9.36
N VAL A 40 7.84 6.45 -8.66
CA VAL A 40 7.65 6.51 -7.20
C VAL A 40 6.38 7.27 -6.88
N ILE A 41 5.47 6.66 -6.12
CA ILE A 41 4.20 7.26 -5.69
C ILE A 41 4.19 7.35 -4.16
N PRO A 42 4.49 8.52 -3.57
CA PRO A 42 4.48 8.68 -2.12
C PRO A 42 3.05 8.77 -1.57
N ILE A 43 2.75 7.99 -0.52
CA ILE A 43 1.50 8.09 0.24
C ILE A 43 1.78 8.84 1.54
N VAL A 44 1.36 10.10 1.61
CA VAL A 44 1.64 11.01 2.72
C VAL A 44 0.35 11.38 3.45
N GLY A 45 0.44 11.62 4.75
CA GLY A 45 -0.69 12.02 5.60
C GLY A 45 -0.41 11.80 7.07
N MET A 46 -1.26 12.37 7.93
CA MET A 46 -1.08 12.36 9.39
C MET A 46 -0.95 10.94 9.97
N LYS A 47 -0.34 10.81 11.15
CA LYS A 47 -0.31 9.53 11.89
C LYS A 47 -1.73 9.03 12.15
N GLY A 48 -1.93 7.71 12.11
CA GLY A 48 -3.25 7.10 12.32
C GLY A 48 -4.19 7.17 11.10
N VAL A 49 -3.81 7.93 10.07
CA VAL A 49 -4.43 7.82 8.75
C VAL A 49 -3.91 6.55 8.11
N ASP A 50 -4.80 5.61 7.80
CA ASP A 50 -4.60 4.23 7.33
C ASP A 50 -3.83 4.10 5.98
N LYS A 51 -2.69 4.77 5.86
CA LYS A 51 -1.86 4.85 4.66
C LYS A 51 -1.31 3.49 4.24
N THR A 52 -0.81 2.72 5.20
CA THR A 52 -0.30 1.36 4.92
C THR A 52 -1.43 0.42 4.49
N MET A 53 -2.64 0.56 5.06
CA MET A 53 -3.81 -0.20 4.61
C MET A 53 -4.17 0.16 3.18
N PHE A 54 -4.24 1.45 2.87
CA PHE A 54 -4.55 1.94 1.54
C PHE A 54 -3.51 1.50 0.49
N ALA A 55 -2.22 1.49 0.86
CA ALA A 55 -1.16 0.96 0.01
C ALA A 55 -1.35 -0.55 -0.28
N GLN A 56 -1.75 -1.33 0.74
CA GLN A 56 -2.08 -2.75 0.58
C GLN A 56 -3.27 -2.98 -0.34
N GLU A 57 -4.29 -2.13 -0.24
CA GLU A 57 -5.48 -2.20 -1.10
C GLU A 57 -5.13 -1.98 -2.58
N VAL A 58 -4.31 -0.97 -2.89
CA VAL A 58 -3.81 -0.74 -4.26
C VAL A 58 -2.94 -1.90 -4.72
N PHE A 59 -2.06 -2.42 -3.87
CA PHE A 59 -1.16 -3.53 -4.20
C PHE A 59 -1.92 -4.81 -4.59
N ASN A 60 -3.05 -5.05 -3.94
CA ASN A 60 -3.93 -6.20 -4.18
C ASN A 60 -4.97 -5.95 -5.29
N ASP A 61 -5.01 -4.77 -5.89
CA ASP A 61 -5.99 -4.45 -6.92
C ASP A 61 -5.75 -5.29 -8.19
N SER A 62 -6.83 -5.82 -8.78
CA SER A 62 -6.74 -6.67 -9.97
C SER A 62 -6.13 -5.94 -11.17
N LYS A 63 -6.29 -4.61 -11.25
CA LYS A 63 -5.71 -3.82 -12.34
C LYS A 63 -4.19 -3.83 -12.33
N VAL A 64 -3.55 -4.06 -11.18
CA VAL A 64 -2.09 -4.17 -11.05
C VAL A 64 -1.62 -5.63 -11.00
N GLU A 65 -2.43 -6.61 -11.41
CA GLU A 65 -2.00 -8.01 -11.55
C GLU A 65 -1.02 -8.25 -12.70
N SER A 66 -0.94 -7.35 -13.67
CA SER A 66 0.01 -7.43 -14.79
C SER A 66 1.48 -7.39 -14.35
N PHE A 67 1.78 -6.91 -13.14
CA PHE A 67 3.13 -6.94 -12.58
C PHE A 67 3.55 -8.37 -12.24
N LYS A 68 4.52 -8.90 -13.00
CA LYS A 68 5.08 -10.26 -12.82
C LYS A 68 5.67 -10.51 -11.43
N VAL A 69 6.22 -9.46 -10.81
CA VAL A 69 6.83 -9.51 -9.48
C VAL A 69 6.26 -8.37 -8.67
N LYS A 70 5.73 -8.69 -7.48
CA LYS A 70 5.25 -7.70 -6.51
C LYS A 70 5.82 -8.02 -5.13
N GLY A 71 6.18 -6.99 -4.38
CA GLY A 71 6.65 -7.13 -3.00
C GLY A 71 6.17 -5.99 -2.13
N LEU A 72 5.73 -6.30 -0.92
CA LEU A 72 5.41 -5.33 0.11
C LEU A 72 6.37 -5.55 1.29
N VAL A 73 7.18 -4.54 1.59
CA VAL A 73 8.23 -4.64 2.60
C VAL A 73 7.97 -3.62 3.71
N CYS A 74 8.07 -4.06 4.96
CA CYS A 74 8.07 -3.19 6.13
C CYS A 74 9.51 -2.93 6.55
N VAL A 75 9.93 -1.67 6.55
CA VAL A 75 11.26 -1.25 7.03
C VAL A 75 11.08 -0.58 8.38
N TYR A 76 11.89 -0.98 9.35
CA TYR A 76 11.90 -0.40 10.69
C TYR A 76 13.34 -0.10 11.10
N TRP A 77 13.51 0.97 11.87
CA TRP A 77 14.82 1.34 12.40
C TRP A 77 15.16 0.48 13.61
N ASN A 78 16.26 -0.26 13.55
CA ASN A 78 16.81 -0.96 14.71
C ASN A 78 18.01 -0.19 15.24
N LEU A 79 17.85 0.45 16.39
CA LEU A 79 18.99 0.98 17.14
C LEU A 79 19.55 -0.14 18.02
N LYS A 80 20.70 -0.70 17.65
CA LYS A 80 21.46 -1.58 18.55
C LYS A 80 22.14 -0.69 19.58
N ILE A 81 21.64 -0.72 20.82
CA ILE A 81 22.34 -0.14 21.97
C ILE A 81 23.22 -1.26 22.52
N ASN A 82 24.54 -1.15 22.37
CA ASN A 82 25.48 -2.08 22.99
C ASN A 82 25.61 -1.71 24.48
N SER A 83 25.38 -2.69 25.35
CA SER A 83 25.73 -2.65 26.78
C SER A 83 27.15 -3.16 26.99
#